data_AF-I1CV26-F1
#
_entry.id   AF-I1CV26-F1
#
_cell.length_a   1.000
_cell.length_b   1.000
_cell.length_c   1.000
_cell.angle_alpha   90.00
_cell.angle_beta   90.00
_cell.angle_gamma   90.00
#
_symmetry.space_group_name_H-M   'P 1'
#
loop_
_entity.id
_entity.type
_entity.pdbx_description
1 polymer ?
#
loop_
_entity_poly.entity_id
_entity_poly.type
_entity_poly.pdbx_seq_one_letter_code
_entity_poly.pdbx_strand_id
1 'polypeptide(L)'
;MTNLSKDLQADLSEKYTIYYGDIKLDKIAKDQTRKFLIGFNRDPRAIVETVIIPEPKRSTLCVSSQIGCSLNCSFCHTGTQKLERSLTAAEVVGQYMTAAKQSNDFPIREKRVVSNMVFMGQGEPLYNWRQISKAVKILTNEQGLNWSKPKITISTSGVVPLIPKIATELGVSLAISLHATNNDLRNVLVPLNKMFSLEMVLDACKLYTQSMGNRGKRITFEYVMLKNTF
;
A
#
# COMPACT_ATOMS: atom_id res chain seq x y z
N MET A 1 18.20 11.48 -20.94
CA MET A 1 18.24 10.05 -21.34
C MET A 1 19.13 9.98 -22.57
N THR A 2 20.42 9.71 -22.42
CA THR A 2 21.44 9.94 -23.48
C THR A 2 21.31 8.99 -24.67
N ASN A 3 20.56 7.90 -24.53
CA ASN A 3 20.25 6.93 -25.57
C ASN A 3 19.00 7.28 -26.41
N LEU A 4 18.37 8.45 -26.18
CA LEU A 4 17.23 8.93 -26.96
C LEU A 4 17.65 10.09 -27.88
N SER A 5 17.00 10.23 -29.04
CA SER A 5 17.23 11.38 -29.93
C SER A 5 16.88 12.70 -29.23
N LYS A 6 17.51 13.81 -29.66
CA LYS A 6 17.23 15.13 -29.10
C LYS A 6 15.77 15.54 -29.30
N ASP A 7 15.21 15.24 -30.47
CA ASP A 7 13.82 15.55 -30.80
C ASP A 7 12.84 14.81 -29.88
N LEU A 8 13.10 13.53 -29.60
CA LEU A 8 12.27 12.76 -28.66
C LEU A 8 12.42 13.26 -27.23
N GLN A 9 13.63 13.64 -26.80
CA GLN A 9 13.84 14.24 -25.48
C GLN A 9 13.08 15.56 -25.33
N ALA A 10 13.04 16.39 -26.38
CA ALA A 10 12.29 17.64 -26.41
C ALA A 10 10.79 17.37 -26.33
N ASP A 11 10.26 16.50 -27.19
CA ASP A 11 8.83 16.13 -27.22
C ASP A 11 8.35 15.58 -25.85
N LEU A 12 9.15 14.69 -25.25
CA LEU A 12 8.85 14.13 -23.93
C LEU A 12 8.85 15.19 -22.83
N SER A 13 9.81 16.14 -22.89
CA SER A 13 9.94 17.19 -21.87
C SER A 13 8.82 18.23 -21.99
N GLU A 14 8.30 18.47 -23.19
CA GLU A 14 7.18 19.38 -23.42
C GLU A 14 5.85 18.77 -22.96
N LYS A 15 5.61 17.49 -23.26
CA LYS A 15 4.28 16.86 -23.08
C LYS A 15 4.11 16.11 -21.76
N TYR A 16 5.19 15.70 -21.11
CA TYR A 16 5.14 14.82 -19.95
C TYR A 16 6.00 15.31 -18.80
N THR A 17 5.68 14.87 -17.59
CA THR A 17 6.46 15.19 -16.40
C THR A 17 6.56 13.96 -15.50
N ILE A 18 7.74 13.75 -14.93
CA ILE A 18 7.95 12.77 -13.87
C ILE A 18 7.86 13.50 -12.53
N TYR A 19 6.73 13.32 -11.85
CA TYR A 19 6.47 13.92 -10.54
C TYR A 19 6.12 12.82 -9.54
N TYR A 20 6.89 12.74 -8.45
CA TYR A 20 6.72 11.72 -7.40
C TYR A 20 6.00 12.23 -6.15
N GLY A 21 5.69 13.53 -6.09
CA GLY A 21 5.23 14.21 -4.89
C GLY A 21 6.29 15.13 -4.28
N ASP A 22 5.82 16.07 -3.46
CA ASP A 22 6.66 16.98 -2.69
C ASP A 22 6.84 16.45 -1.27
N ILE A 23 8.07 16.31 -0.80
CA ILE A 23 8.34 15.99 0.60
C ILE A 23 8.02 17.22 1.45
N LYS A 24 6.95 17.15 2.26
CA LYS A 24 6.55 18.19 3.21
C LYS A 24 7.18 17.98 4.59
N LEU A 25 7.48 16.72 4.94
CA LEU A 25 8.19 16.34 6.15
C LEU A 25 9.04 15.11 5.86
N ASP A 26 10.21 15.07 6.47
CA ASP A 26 11.11 13.92 6.50
C ASP A 26 11.71 13.81 7.89
N LYS A 27 11.35 12.76 8.63
CA LYS A 27 11.75 12.58 10.02
C LYS A 27 12.26 11.17 10.27
N ILE A 28 13.46 11.08 10.82
CA ILE A 28 14.09 9.83 11.24
C ILE A 28 13.95 9.70 12.76
N ALA A 29 13.46 8.56 13.21
CA ALA A 29 13.35 8.19 14.62
C ALA A 29 14.64 7.52 15.12
N LYS A 30 14.75 7.31 16.45
CA LYS A 30 15.94 6.71 17.08
C LYS A 30 16.24 5.30 16.56
N ASP A 31 15.19 4.52 16.31
CA ASP A 31 15.23 3.16 15.75
C ASP A 31 15.48 3.12 14.23
N GLN A 32 15.79 4.26 13.62
CA GLN A 32 15.97 4.46 12.18
C GLN A 32 14.69 4.36 11.34
N THR A 33 13.51 4.21 11.96
CA THR A 33 12.24 4.37 11.24
C THR A 33 12.17 5.77 10.65
N ARG A 34 11.92 5.88 9.34
CA ARG A 34 11.88 7.16 8.62
C ARG A 34 10.46 7.41 8.10
N LYS A 35 9.83 8.49 8.55
CA LYS A 35 8.49 8.91 8.15
C LYS A 35 8.57 10.11 7.21
N PHE A 36 7.83 10.02 6.12
CA PHE A 36 7.61 11.09 5.16
C PHE A 36 6.17 11.56 5.20
N LEU A 37 5.96 12.87 5.04
CA LEU A 37 4.70 13.43 4.57
C LEU A 37 4.89 13.86 3.12
N ILE A 38 4.14 13.26 2.20
CA ILE A 38 4.26 13.52 0.76
C ILE A 38 3.01 14.22 0.29
N GLY A 39 3.16 15.41 -0.27
CA GLY A 39 2.08 16.22 -0.83
C GLY A 39 1.96 16.06 -2.35
N PHE A 40 0.74 16.07 -2.87
CA PHE A 40 0.47 15.93 -4.30
C PHE A 40 -0.29 17.12 -4.89
N ASN A 41 0.00 17.43 -6.16
CA ASN A 41 -0.70 18.45 -6.97
C ASN A 41 -0.79 19.85 -6.33
N ARG A 42 0.14 20.18 -5.41
CA ARG A 42 0.14 21.42 -4.62
C ARG A 42 -1.15 21.65 -3.80
N ASP A 43 -1.97 20.62 -3.60
CA ASP A 43 -3.14 20.69 -2.74
C ASP A 43 -2.69 20.48 -1.28
N PRO A 44 -2.90 21.45 -0.37
CA PRO A 44 -2.48 21.35 1.02
C PRO A 44 -3.18 20.21 1.79
N ARG A 45 -4.31 19.71 1.28
CA ARG A 45 -5.03 18.57 1.87
C ARG A 45 -4.60 17.23 1.29
N ALA A 46 -3.93 17.22 0.14
CA ALA A 46 -3.50 15.99 -0.52
C ALA A 46 -2.14 15.51 0.00
N ILE A 47 -2.06 15.27 1.30
CA ILE A 47 -0.85 14.81 1.98
C ILE A 47 -1.09 13.38 2.47
N VAL A 48 -0.10 12.51 2.21
CA VAL A 48 -0.11 11.14 2.75
C VAL A 48 1.12 10.83 3.57
N GLU A 49 0.97 9.87 4.47
CA GLU A 49 2.08 9.28 5.20
C GLU A 49 2.72 8.14 4.41
N THR A 50 4.05 8.09 4.44
CA THR A 50 4.86 6.99 3.90
C THR A 50 5.97 6.70 4.90
N VAL A 51 6.17 5.44 5.27
CA VAL A 51 7.08 5.08 6.37
C VAL A 51 8.03 3.97 5.94
N ILE A 52 9.32 4.18 6.11
CA ILE A 52 10.35 3.15 5.98
C ILE A 52 10.64 2.59 7.38
N ILE A 53 10.53 1.27 7.51
CA ILE A 53 10.78 0.53 8.75
C ILE A 53 11.96 -0.42 8.49
N PRO A 54 13.19 -0.02 8.88
CA PRO A 54 14.36 -0.86 8.70
C PRO A 54 14.41 -1.99 9.75
N GLU A 55 14.84 -3.15 9.30
CA GLU A 55 15.15 -4.32 10.13
C GLU A 55 16.50 -4.92 9.72
N PRO A 56 17.15 -5.76 10.55
CA PRO A 56 18.50 -6.25 10.27
C PRO A 56 18.68 -6.94 8.90
N LYS A 57 17.62 -7.54 8.33
CA LYS A 57 17.69 -8.30 7.07
C LYS A 57 16.79 -7.75 5.95
N ARG A 58 15.96 -6.75 6.23
CA ARG A 58 14.98 -6.20 5.29
C ARG A 58 14.64 -4.75 5.65
N SER A 59 14.12 -4.00 4.69
CA SER A 59 13.48 -2.71 4.99
C SER A 59 12.10 -2.68 4.35
N THR A 60 11.09 -2.31 5.14
CA THR A 60 9.69 -2.36 4.73
C THR A 60 9.17 -0.95 4.52
N LEU A 61 8.60 -0.69 3.35
CA LEU A 61 7.90 0.55 3.04
C LEU A 61 6.40 0.38 3.25
N CYS A 62 5.85 1.14 4.19
CA CYS A 62 4.42 1.31 4.36
C CYS A 62 3.93 2.45 3.45
N VAL A 63 3.01 2.14 2.54
CA VAL A 63 2.43 3.10 1.59
C VAL A 63 0.93 3.28 1.82
N SER A 64 0.48 4.50 1.55
CA SER A 64 -0.93 4.90 1.56
C SER A 64 -1.60 4.59 0.22
N SER A 65 -2.90 4.35 0.26
CA SER A 65 -3.77 4.05 -0.89
C SER A 65 -4.80 5.14 -1.16
N GLN A 66 -5.15 5.94 -0.14
CA GLN A 66 -6.09 7.05 -0.21
C GLN A 66 -5.62 8.17 0.74
N ILE A 67 -6.21 9.36 0.61
CA ILE A 67 -6.06 10.46 1.56
C ILE A 67 -7.29 10.43 2.49
N GLY A 68 -7.07 10.08 3.75
CA GLY A 68 -8.15 9.70 4.68
C GLY A 68 -8.65 8.26 4.45
N CYS A 69 -9.71 7.86 5.15
CA CYS A 69 -10.32 6.53 4.99
C CYS A 69 -11.81 6.58 5.35
N SER A 70 -12.66 5.90 4.58
CA SER A 70 -14.12 5.87 4.83
C SER A 70 -14.58 4.75 5.77
N LEU A 71 -13.68 3.88 6.22
CA LEU A 71 -14.05 2.67 6.98
C LEU A 71 -14.34 2.93 8.46
N ASN A 72 -13.92 4.06 9.01
CA ASN A 72 -14.18 4.47 10.40
C ASN A 72 -13.81 3.40 11.45
N CYS A 73 -12.71 2.66 11.25
CA CYS A 73 -12.21 1.70 12.26
C CYS A 73 -11.86 2.46 13.54
N SER A 74 -12.42 2.06 14.68
CA SER A 74 -12.40 2.86 15.91
C SER A 74 -11.03 3.01 16.56
N PHE A 75 -10.10 2.11 16.26
CA PHE A 75 -8.71 2.16 16.72
C PHE A 75 -7.76 2.89 15.76
N CYS A 76 -8.25 3.30 14.58
CA CYS A 76 -7.42 3.88 13.53
C CYS A 76 -7.55 5.39 13.51
N HIS A 77 -6.42 6.11 13.65
CA HIS A 77 -6.42 7.58 13.54
C HIS A 77 -6.92 8.06 12.18
N THR A 78 -6.55 7.39 11.08
CA THR A 78 -7.08 7.72 9.75
C THR A 78 -8.59 7.47 9.66
N GLY A 79 -9.14 6.56 10.46
CA GLY A 79 -10.58 6.33 10.57
C GLY A 79 -11.35 7.50 11.19
N THR A 80 -10.68 8.45 11.85
CA THR A 80 -11.31 9.69 12.33
C THR A 80 -11.23 10.82 11.30
N GLN A 81 -10.48 10.63 10.21
CA GLN A 81 -10.32 11.61 9.14
C GLN A 81 -11.32 11.31 8.03
N LYS A 82 -11.96 12.36 7.48
CA LYS A 82 -12.84 12.18 6.32
C LYS A 82 -12.03 11.69 5.12
N LEU A 83 -12.60 10.80 4.32
CA LEU A 83 -12.04 10.43 3.03
C LEU A 83 -12.09 11.66 2.11
N GLU A 84 -10.94 12.14 1.66
CA GLU A 84 -10.84 13.23 0.69
C GLU A 84 -10.91 12.66 -0.74
N ARG A 85 -9.97 11.77 -1.10
CA ARG A 85 -9.95 11.07 -2.39
C ARG A 85 -9.03 9.85 -2.38
N SER A 86 -9.23 9.01 -3.39
CA SER A 86 -8.29 7.94 -3.75
C SER A 86 -7.01 8.50 -4.38
N LEU A 87 -5.89 7.82 -4.14
CA LEU A 87 -4.62 8.12 -4.83
C LEU A 87 -4.62 7.56 -6.25
N THR A 88 -3.96 8.25 -7.17
CA THR A 88 -3.65 7.69 -8.49
C THR A 88 -2.52 6.67 -8.42
N ALA A 89 -2.40 5.82 -9.44
CA ALA A 89 -1.27 4.89 -9.52
C ALA A 89 0.10 5.59 -9.50
N ALA A 90 0.18 6.79 -10.09
CA ALA A 90 1.41 7.59 -10.08
C ALA A 90 1.77 8.10 -8.67
N GLU A 91 0.77 8.50 -7.88
CA GLU A 91 0.98 8.93 -6.48
C GLU A 91 1.41 7.76 -5.58
N VAL A 92 0.83 6.56 -5.78
CA VAL A 92 1.24 5.34 -5.07
C VAL A 92 2.68 4.95 -5.42
N VAL A 93 3.03 4.91 -6.71
CA VAL A 93 4.40 4.63 -7.16
C VAL A 93 5.36 5.75 -6.70
N GLY A 94 4.89 6.99 -6.67
CA GLY A 94 5.62 8.16 -6.20
C GLY A 94 6.08 8.05 -4.75
N GLN A 95 5.27 7.45 -3.87
CA GLN A 95 5.68 7.15 -2.49
C GLN A 95 6.92 6.22 -2.45
N TYR A 96 6.92 5.17 -3.27
CA TYR A 96 8.09 4.29 -3.40
C TYR A 96 9.30 5.02 -4.01
N MET A 97 9.11 5.76 -5.10
CA MET A 97 10.22 6.47 -5.75
C MET A 97 10.84 7.53 -4.85
N THR A 98 10.02 8.20 -4.04
CA THR A 98 10.48 9.13 -3.01
C THR A 98 11.32 8.40 -1.97
N ALA A 99 10.81 7.32 -1.39
CA ALA A 99 11.52 6.52 -0.40
C ALA A 99 12.83 5.92 -0.95
N ALA A 100 12.81 5.42 -2.18
CA ALA A 100 13.96 4.82 -2.85
C ALA A 100 15.04 5.87 -3.13
N LYS A 101 14.68 7.04 -3.66
CA LYS A 101 15.61 8.15 -3.88
C LYS A 101 16.24 8.62 -2.57
N GLN A 102 15.43 8.76 -1.52
CA GLN A 102 15.89 9.21 -0.20
C GLN A 102 16.75 8.17 0.53
N SER A 103 16.68 6.90 0.13
CA SER A 103 17.48 5.81 0.69
C SER A 103 18.66 5.40 -0.20
N ASN A 104 18.97 6.18 -1.26
CA ASN A 104 19.95 5.81 -2.30
C ASN A 104 19.71 4.42 -2.92
N ASP A 105 18.45 3.99 -3.00
CA ASP A 105 18.00 2.70 -3.52
C ASP A 105 17.62 2.75 -5.02
N PHE A 106 17.85 3.90 -5.67
CA PHE A 106 17.60 4.07 -7.10
C PHE A 106 18.69 4.97 -7.75
N PRO A 107 19.27 4.58 -8.91
CA PRO A 107 19.04 3.33 -9.63
C PRO A 107 19.50 2.11 -8.82
N ILE A 108 18.83 0.98 -9.02
CA ILE A 108 19.14 -0.28 -8.31
C ILE A 108 20.51 -0.75 -8.79
N ARG A 109 21.51 -0.81 -7.90
CA ARG A 109 22.88 -1.23 -8.25
C ARG A 109 23.08 -2.74 -8.09
N GLU A 110 22.89 -3.22 -6.87
CA GLU A 110 23.02 -4.65 -6.54
C GLU A 110 21.70 -5.19 -6.00
N LYS A 111 21.39 -4.84 -4.75
CA LYS A 111 20.20 -5.28 -4.04
C LYS A 111 19.40 -4.08 -3.57
N ARG A 112 18.08 -4.24 -3.64
CA ARG A 112 17.12 -3.26 -3.13
C ARG A 112 17.25 -3.11 -1.62
N VAL A 113 17.47 -1.87 -1.16
CA VAL A 113 17.48 -1.49 0.27
C VAL A 113 16.05 -1.58 0.82
N VAL A 114 15.09 -0.92 0.16
CA VAL A 114 13.67 -0.99 0.49
C VAL A 114 13.11 -2.28 -0.09
N SER A 115 13.32 -3.40 0.60
CA SER A 115 13.10 -4.74 0.07
C SER A 115 11.67 -5.29 0.16
N ASN A 116 10.80 -4.62 0.92
CA ASN A 116 9.41 -5.01 1.16
C ASN A 116 8.48 -3.80 1.05
N MET A 117 7.25 -4.01 0.59
CA MET A 117 6.22 -2.97 0.51
C MET A 117 4.90 -3.50 1.06
N VAL A 118 4.23 -2.71 1.90
CA VAL A 118 2.93 -3.03 2.47
C VAL A 118 1.95 -1.88 2.28
N PHE A 119 0.74 -2.19 1.84
CA PHE A 119 -0.37 -1.24 1.77
C PHE A 119 -1.09 -1.19 3.13
N MET A 120 -0.44 -0.57 4.11
CA MET A 120 -0.91 -0.42 5.49
C MET A 120 -0.87 1.04 5.95
N GLY A 121 -0.72 1.99 5.01
CA GLY A 121 -0.80 3.41 5.27
C GLY A 121 -2.25 3.90 5.37
N GLN A 122 -2.53 5.09 4.85
CA GLN A 122 -3.87 5.65 4.83
C GLN A 122 -4.75 5.00 3.75
N GLY A 123 -6.03 4.77 4.07
CA GLY A 123 -7.05 4.27 3.15
C GLY A 123 -7.24 2.76 3.11
N GLU A 124 -8.32 2.31 2.48
CA GLU A 124 -8.59 0.90 2.18
C GLU A 124 -8.16 0.60 0.74
N PRO A 125 -7.07 -0.17 0.52
CA PRO A 125 -6.53 -0.39 -0.82
C PRO A 125 -7.54 -0.97 -1.81
N LEU A 126 -8.45 -1.83 -1.35
CA LEU A 126 -9.44 -2.46 -2.23
C LEU A 126 -10.55 -1.50 -2.67
N TYR A 127 -10.86 -0.46 -1.90
CA TYR A 127 -11.74 0.64 -2.37
C TYR A 127 -11.07 1.52 -3.44
N ASN A 128 -9.76 1.40 -3.63
CA ASN A 128 -9.02 2.03 -4.71
C ASN A 128 -8.45 1.01 -5.73
N TRP A 129 -9.15 -0.12 -5.94
CA TRP A 129 -8.65 -1.25 -6.75
C TRP A 129 -8.07 -0.85 -8.10
N ARG A 130 -8.75 0.03 -8.86
CA ARG A 130 -8.29 0.43 -10.20
C ARG A 130 -6.88 1.05 -10.17
N GLN A 131 -6.59 1.89 -9.18
CA GLN A 131 -5.29 2.57 -9.09
C GLN A 131 -4.25 1.69 -8.40
N ILE A 132 -4.64 0.93 -7.37
CA ILE A 132 -3.72 0.01 -6.67
C ILE A 132 -3.28 -1.12 -7.58
N SER A 133 -4.20 -1.77 -8.30
CA SER A 133 -3.85 -2.81 -9.28
C SER A 133 -2.91 -2.30 -10.37
N LYS A 134 -3.14 -1.08 -10.88
CA LYS A 134 -2.25 -0.43 -11.85
C LYS A 134 -0.88 -0.12 -11.23
N ALA A 135 -0.82 0.42 -10.02
CA ALA A 135 0.44 0.71 -9.33
C ALA A 135 1.26 -0.55 -9.08
N VAL A 136 0.63 -1.62 -8.60
CA VAL A 136 1.29 -2.92 -8.39
C VAL A 136 1.84 -3.46 -9.71
N LYS A 137 1.07 -3.41 -10.81
CA LYS A 137 1.54 -3.83 -12.13
C LYS A 137 2.74 -3.02 -12.62
N ILE A 138 2.79 -1.71 -12.34
CA ILE A 138 3.95 -0.85 -12.65
C ILE A 138 5.17 -1.26 -11.79
N LEU A 139 4.97 -1.43 -10.48
CA LEU A 139 6.03 -1.81 -9.54
C LEU A 139 6.65 -3.16 -9.91
N THR A 140 5.85 -4.12 -10.35
CA THR A 140 6.28 -5.48 -10.69
C THR A 140 6.66 -5.67 -12.15
N ASN A 141 6.61 -4.63 -12.99
CA ASN A 141 6.93 -4.75 -14.41
C ASN A 141 8.43 -5.06 -14.59
N GLU A 142 8.74 -6.11 -15.37
CA GLU A 142 10.11 -6.59 -15.61
C GLU A 142 10.99 -5.59 -16.36
N GLN A 143 10.39 -4.72 -17.18
CA GLN A 143 11.07 -3.63 -17.89
C GLN A 143 11.23 -2.37 -17.02
N GLY A 144 10.64 -2.35 -15.82
CA GLY A 144 10.61 -1.21 -14.93
C GLY A 144 11.32 -1.50 -13.62
N LEU A 145 10.58 -1.31 -12.51
CA LEU A 145 11.14 -1.48 -11.17
C LEU A 145 11.37 -2.94 -10.79
N ASN A 146 10.73 -3.89 -11.50
CA ASN A 146 10.90 -5.33 -11.33
C ASN A 146 10.84 -5.80 -9.86
N TRP A 147 9.82 -5.36 -9.12
CA TRP A 147 9.56 -5.85 -7.77
C TRP A 147 9.11 -7.31 -7.79
N SER A 148 9.71 -8.12 -6.91
CA SER A 148 9.24 -9.47 -6.65
C SER A 148 7.86 -9.43 -6.00
N LYS A 149 6.86 -10.04 -6.64
CA LYS A 149 5.45 -10.01 -6.19
C LYS A 149 5.24 -10.41 -4.72
N PRO A 150 5.90 -11.46 -4.17
CA PRO A 150 5.74 -11.83 -2.76
C PRO A 150 6.26 -10.78 -1.76
N LYS A 151 7.06 -9.81 -2.21
CA LYS A 151 7.57 -8.70 -1.39
C LYS A 151 6.60 -7.52 -1.29
N ILE A 152 5.49 -7.57 -2.02
CA ILE A 152 4.38 -6.61 -1.94
C ILE A 152 3.23 -7.30 -1.21
N THR A 153 2.69 -6.67 -0.17
CA THR A 153 1.52 -7.15 0.58
C THR A 153 0.41 -6.13 0.53
N ILE A 154 -0.77 -6.53 0.04
CA ILE A 154 -1.99 -5.75 0.17
C ILE A 154 -2.67 -6.15 1.49
N SER A 155 -2.87 -5.18 2.39
CA SER A 155 -3.76 -5.35 3.54
C SER A 155 -5.17 -4.85 3.21
N THR A 156 -6.19 -5.48 3.79
CA THR A 156 -7.59 -5.06 3.66
C THR A 156 -8.38 -5.35 4.93
N SER A 157 -9.37 -4.49 5.19
CA SER A 157 -10.38 -4.68 6.23
C SER A 157 -11.46 -5.70 5.86
N GLY A 158 -11.44 -6.22 4.62
CA GLY A 158 -12.32 -7.30 4.18
C GLY A 158 -13.32 -6.91 3.10
N VAL A 159 -12.87 -6.24 2.03
CA VAL A 159 -13.72 -6.00 0.84
C VAL A 159 -13.85 -7.30 0.04
N VAL A 160 -14.72 -8.19 0.53
CA VAL A 160 -14.86 -9.60 0.12
C VAL A 160 -14.81 -9.84 -1.40
N PRO A 161 -15.56 -9.12 -2.25
CA PRO A 161 -15.56 -9.37 -3.70
C PRO A 161 -14.22 -9.15 -4.40
N LEU A 162 -13.29 -8.41 -3.77
CA LEU A 162 -12.00 -8.03 -4.36
C LEU A 162 -10.82 -8.85 -3.81
N ILE A 163 -11.00 -9.57 -2.69
CA ILE A 163 -9.94 -10.39 -2.09
C ILE A 163 -9.39 -11.44 -3.08
N PRO A 164 -10.23 -12.25 -3.78
CA PRO A 164 -9.72 -13.24 -4.73
C PRO A 164 -8.96 -12.61 -5.91
N LYS A 165 -9.31 -11.37 -6.30
CA LYS A 165 -8.65 -10.66 -7.40
C LYS A 165 -7.20 -10.31 -7.11
N ILE A 166 -6.81 -10.19 -5.84
CA ILE A 166 -5.41 -10.01 -5.45
C ILE A 166 -4.57 -11.20 -5.94
N ALA A 167 -5.09 -12.42 -5.84
CA ALA A 167 -4.41 -13.61 -6.33
C ALA A 167 -4.43 -13.68 -7.86
N THR A 168 -5.62 -13.59 -8.47
CA THR A 168 -5.82 -13.88 -9.89
C THR A 168 -5.29 -12.78 -10.81
N GLU A 169 -5.33 -11.51 -10.40
CA GLU A 169 -4.91 -10.39 -11.24
C GLU A 169 -3.51 -9.85 -10.92
N LEU A 170 -3.05 -9.98 -9.66
CA LEU A 170 -1.78 -9.38 -9.20
C LEU A 170 -0.75 -10.45 -8.81
N GLY A 171 -1.18 -11.47 -8.06
CA GLY A 171 -0.32 -12.53 -7.52
C GLY A 171 0.61 -12.04 -6.40
N VAL A 172 0.19 -11.02 -5.64
CA VAL A 172 0.92 -10.46 -4.50
C VAL A 172 0.40 -11.02 -3.17
N SER A 173 1.14 -10.81 -2.08
CA SER A 173 0.81 -11.29 -0.74
C SER A 173 -0.43 -10.58 -0.17
N LEU A 174 -1.18 -11.28 0.69
CA LEU A 174 -2.40 -10.78 1.35
C LEU A 174 -2.22 -10.70 2.87
N ALA A 175 -2.66 -9.59 3.44
CA ALA A 175 -2.93 -9.43 4.87
C ALA A 175 -4.40 -9.07 5.11
N ILE A 176 -4.97 -9.53 6.23
CA ILE A 176 -6.34 -9.23 6.65
C ILE A 176 -6.29 -8.50 7.98
N SER A 177 -6.83 -7.29 8.01
CA SER A 177 -7.11 -6.52 9.23
C SER A 177 -8.33 -7.13 9.95
N LEU A 178 -8.07 -8.15 10.77
CA LEU A 178 -9.09 -9.00 11.40
C LEU A 178 -9.64 -8.36 12.68
N HIS A 179 -8.76 -8.15 13.66
CA HIS A 179 -8.97 -7.39 14.90
C HIS A 179 -10.10 -7.83 15.86
N ALA A 180 -10.86 -8.87 15.55
CA ALA A 180 -11.84 -9.47 16.45
C ALA A 180 -12.11 -10.92 16.05
N THR A 181 -12.52 -11.76 17.01
CA THR A 181 -12.81 -13.20 16.81
C THR A 181 -14.30 -13.51 16.68
N ASN A 182 -15.17 -12.52 16.90
CA ASN A 182 -16.62 -12.64 16.73
C ASN A 182 -17.17 -11.40 16.01
N ASN A 183 -18.34 -11.55 15.39
CA ASN A 183 -18.95 -10.48 14.58
C ASN A 183 -19.39 -9.29 15.43
N ASP A 184 -19.84 -9.49 16.67
CA ASP A 184 -20.34 -8.40 17.52
C ASP A 184 -19.26 -7.37 17.82
N LEU A 185 -18.09 -7.83 18.28
CA LEU A 185 -16.94 -6.97 18.51
C LEU A 185 -16.41 -6.39 17.20
N ARG A 186 -16.36 -7.20 16.14
CA ARG A 186 -15.84 -6.72 14.85
C ARG A 186 -16.72 -5.64 14.22
N ASN A 187 -18.04 -5.70 14.42
CA ASN A 187 -18.98 -4.67 14.00
C ASN A 187 -18.71 -3.31 14.65
N VAL A 188 -18.09 -3.30 15.83
CA VAL A 188 -17.67 -2.09 16.55
C VAL A 188 -16.29 -1.63 16.08
N LEU A 189 -15.32 -2.54 16.02
CA LEU A 189 -13.93 -2.20 15.72
C LEU A 189 -13.67 -1.90 14.23
N VAL A 190 -14.30 -2.67 13.35
CA VAL A 190 -14.15 -2.61 11.89
C VAL A 190 -15.56 -2.59 11.27
N PRO A 191 -16.22 -1.42 11.18
CA PRO A 191 -17.64 -1.32 10.79
C PRO A 191 -18.01 -2.00 9.47
N LEU A 192 -17.05 -2.17 8.54
CA LEU A 192 -17.22 -2.94 7.31
C LEU A 192 -17.75 -4.36 7.56
N ASN A 193 -17.52 -4.93 8.75
CA ASN A 193 -18.00 -6.25 9.12
C ASN A 193 -19.52 -6.40 9.05
N LYS A 194 -20.29 -5.31 9.20
CA LYS A 194 -21.75 -5.31 9.06
C LYS A 194 -22.20 -5.62 7.64
N MET A 195 -21.36 -5.31 6.65
CA MET A 195 -21.58 -5.64 5.24
C MET A 195 -20.95 -6.98 4.85
N PHE A 196 -19.77 -7.28 5.41
CA PHE A 196 -19.01 -8.48 5.12
C PHE A 196 -18.58 -9.16 6.42
N SER A 197 -19.34 -10.15 6.86
CA SER A 197 -19.08 -10.85 8.13
C SER A 197 -17.74 -11.59 8.12
N LEU A 198 -17.29 -12.01 9.30
CA LEU A 198 -16.08 -12.81 9.47
C LEU A 198 -16.07 -14.06 8.57
N GLU A 199 -17.20 -14.76 8.50
CA GLU A 199 -17.36 -15.97 7.69
C GLU A 199 -17.12 -15.67 6.21
N MET A 200 -17.73 -14.59 5.70
CA MET A 200 -17.56 -14.16 4.31
C MET A 200 -16.09 -13.77 4.01
N VAL A 201 -15.44 -13.08 4.94
CA VAL A 201 -14.02 -12.72 4.82
C VAL A 201 -13.14 -13.97 4.78
N LEU A 202 -13.38 -14.94 5.66
CA LEU A 202 -12.64 -16.20 5.70
C LEU A 202 -12.88 -17.05 4.44
N ASP A 203 -14.09 -17.08 3.91
CA ASP A 203 -14.39 -17.77 2.65
C ASP A 203 -13.68 -17.12 1.46
N ALA A 204 -13.64 -15.79 1.39
CA ALA A 204 -12.86 -15.08 0.38
C ALA A 204 -11.34 -15.33 0.51
N CYS A 205 -10.84 -15.48 1.75
CA CYS A 205 -9.47 -15.89 2.02
C CYS A 205 -9.18 -17.29 1.46
N LYS A 206 -10.11 -18.25 1.59
CA LYS A 206 -9.98 -19.59 0.99
C LYS A 206 -9.91 -19.51 -0.53
N LEU A 207 -10.74 -18.68 -1.16
CA LEU A 207 -10.70 -18.46 -2.62
C LEU A 207 -9.39 -17.84 -3.08
N TYR A 208 -8.84 -16.89 -2.31
CA TYR A 208 -7.52 -16.33 -2.54
C TYR A 208 -6.42 -17.40 -2.49
N THR A 209 -6.38 -18.23 -1.44
CA THR A 209 -5.33 -19.26 -1.30
C THR A 209 -5.42 -20.33 -2.38
N GLN A 210 -6.64 -20.76 -2.74
CA GLN A 210 -6.88 -21.66 -3.87
C GLN A 210 -6.33 -21.08 -5.17
N SER A 211 -6.59 -19.81 -5.45
CA SER A 211 -6.13 -19.12 -6.66
C SER A 211 -4.61 -18.92 -6.70
N MET A 212 -3.96 -18.73 -5.56
CA MET A 212 -2.49 -18.61 -5.48
C MET A 212 -1.74 -19.93 -5.65
N GLY A 213 -2.42 -21.07 -5.47
CA GLY A 213 -1.82 -22.41 -5.47
C GLY A 213 -0.65 -22.53 -4.49
N ASN A 214 0.45 -23.16 -4.91
CA ASN A 214 1.63 -23.38 -4.05
C ASN A 214 2.35 -22.10 -3.62
N ARG A 215 2.10 -20.96 -4.28
CA ARG A 215 2.78 -19.67 -4.01
C ARG A 215 2.15 -18.84 -2.89
N GLY A 216 0.92 -19.15 -2.44
CA GLY A 216 0.17 -18.31 -1.50
C GLY A 216 -0.42 -19.06 -0.30
N LYS A 217 0.32 -20.01 0.28
CA LYS A 217 -0.15 -20.79 1.44
C LYS A 217 -0.30 -20.00 2.74
N ARG A 218 0.10 -18.72 2.77
CA ARG A 218 0.11 -17.92 4.00
C ARG A 218 -0.60 -16.60 3.77
N ILE A 219 -1.69 -16.40 4.52
CA ILE A 219 -2.33 -15.11 4.72
C ILE A 219 -1.85 -14.60 6.08
N THR A 220 -1.49 -13.32 6.15
CA THR A 220 -1.20 -12.67 7.43
C THR A 220 -2.50 -12.14 8.03
N PHE A 221 -2.83 -12.54 9.25
CA PHE A 221 -3.94 -11.94 9.99
C PHE A 221 -3.38 -10.91 10.96
N GLU A 222 -3.81 -9.67 10.80
CA GLU A 222 -3.45 -8.57 11.67
C GLU A 222 -4.46 -8.47 12.81
N TYR A 223 -3.95 -8.39 14.03
CA TYR A 223 -4.75 -8.32 15.24
C TYR A 223 -4.17 -7.25 16.16
N VAL A 224 -4.94 -6.18 16.40
CA VAL A 224 -4.50 -5.08 17.25
C VAL A 224 -4.84 -5.43 18.68
N MET A 225 -3.92 -5.19 19.60
CA MET A 225 -4.12 -5.48 21.02
C MET A 225 -4.70 -4.23 21.69
N LEU A 226 -5.99 -4.26 21.99
CA LEU A 226 -6.70 -3.18 22.67
C LEU A 226 -6.96 -3.59 24.12
N LYS A 227 -6.72 -2.67 25.05
CA LYS A 227 -6.94 -2.89 26.48
C LYS A 227 -8.45 -2.84 26.77
N ASN A 228 -8.95 -3.81 27.54
CA ASN A 228 -10.34 -3.89 28.02
C ASN A 228 -11.38 -3.94 26.90
N THR A 229 -11.14 -4.76 25.86
CA THR A 229 -12.06 -4.94 24.72
C THR A 229 -13.01 -6.14 24.87
N PHE A 230 -13.36 -6.51 26.10
CA PHE A 230 -14.35 -7.53 26.44
C PHE A 230 -15.26 -7.00 27.54
#